data_AF-A0A2V7CG42-F1
#
_entry.id   AF-A0A2V7CG42-F1
#
_cell.length_a   1.000
_cell.length_b   1.000
_cell.length_c   1.000
_cell.angle_alpha   90.00
_cell.angle_beta   90.00
_cell.angle_gamma   90.00
#
_symmetry.space_group_name_H-M   'P 1'
#
loop_
_entity.id
_entity.type
_entity.pdbx_description
1 polymer ?
#
loop_
_entity_poly.entity_id
_entity_poly.type
_entity_poly.pdbx_seq_one_letter_code
_entity_poly.pdbx_strand_id
1 'polypeptide(L)'
;MRRYLETGETPMRCHALRSSCFIDSWGNVFPCTIYDRKVGSLRAVDYDLARIWNTPDAAQLQQEIWESRCPNCWTPCEAYQSILGNLVRPELPRLRRRRAGVPVASL
;
A
#
# COMPACT_ATOMS: atom_id res chain seq x y z
N MET A 1 8.22 -15.94 4.41
CA MET A 1 8.56 -15.39 5.74
C MET A 1 10.05 -15.06 5.86
N ARG A 2 10.97 -16.03 5.74
CA ARG A 2 12.43 -15.82 5.89
C ARG A 2 12.98 -14.58 5.15
N ARG A 3 12.69 -14.46 3.84
CA ARG A 3 13.12 -13.30 3.03
C ARG A 3 12.66 -11.95 3.57
N TYR A 4 11.41 -11.84 4.05
CA TYR A 4 10.88 -10.60 4.63
C TYR A 4 11.62 -10.25 5.93
N LEU A 5 11.88 -11.25 6.78
CA LEU A 5 12.64 -11.06 8.03
C LEU A 5 14.08 -10.61 7.76
N GLU A 6 14.70 -11.08 6.68
CA GLU A 6 16.09 -10.75 6.32
C GLU A 6 16.23 -9.41 5.58
N THR A 7 15.21 -8.99 4.82
CA THR A 7 15.31 -7.85 3.88
C THR A 7 14.36 -6.71 4.18
N GLY A 8 13.32 -6.93 4.99
CA GLY A 8 12.19 -6.00 5.13
C GLY A 8 11.34 -5.87 3.86
N GLU A 9 11.57 -6.68 2.83
CA GLU A 9 10.84 -6.60 1.56
C GLU A 9 9.71 -7.64 1.51
N THR A 10 8.51 -7.18 1.16
CA THR A 10 7.36 -8.07 0.97
C THR A 10 7.59 -8.99 -0.24
N PRO A 11 7.15 -10.26 -0.19
CA PRO A 11 7.42 -11.22 -1.26
C PRO A 11 6.69 -10.92 -2.58
N MET A 12 5.72 -10.00 -2.57
CA MET A 12 4.89 -9.61 -3.71
C MET A 12 4.52 -8.12 -3.65
N ARG A 13 3.87 -7.61 -4.70
CA ARG A 13 3.40 -6.22 -4.72
C ARG A 13 2.25 -6.03 -3.74
N CYS A 14 2.28 -4.92 -3.00
CA CYS A 14 1.18 -4.55 -2.12
C CYS A 14 0.00 -4.01 -2.95
N HIS A 15 -1.21 -4.45 -2.64
CA HIS A 15 -2.45 -4.03 -3.30
C HIS A 15 -3.20 -2.90 -2.57
N ALA A 16 -2.58 -2.30 -1.54
CA ALA A 16 -3.07 -1.07 -0.93
C ALA A 16 -3.25 0.03 -1.99
N LEU A 17 -4.34 0.80 -1.85
CA LEU A 17 -4.86 1.79 -2.81
C LEU A 17 -5.32 1.24 -4.17
N ARG A 18 -5.16 -0.06 -4.42
CA ARG A 18 -5.66 -0.73 -5.64
C ARG A 18 -6.96 -1.47 -5.35
N SER A 19 -6.97 -2.19 -4.22
CA SER A 19 -8.07 -3.09 -3.84
C SER A 19 -8.71 -2.69 -2.51
N SER A 20 -8.07 -1.81 -1.74
CA SER A 20 -8.56 -1.31 -0.46
C SER A 20 -7.98 0.05 -0.13
N CYS A 21 -8.63 0.79 0.78
CA CYS A 21 -8.08 1.97 1.44
C CYS A 21 -8.38 1.93 2.93
N PHE A 22 -7.69 2.78 3.68
CA PHE A 22 -8.06 3.12 5.05
C PHE A 22 -8.73 4.51 5.08
N ILE A 23 -9.80 4.64 5.88
CA ILE A 23 -10.47 5.91 6.11
C ILE A 23 -10.48 6.15 7.62
N ASP A 24 -9.97 7.29 8.06
CA ASP A 24 -9.96 7.65 9.48
C ASP A 24 -11.31 8.22 9.94
N SER A 25 -11.45 8.45 11.26
CA SER A 25 -12.67 9.03 11.86
C SER A 25 -12.97 10.46 11.42
N TRP A 26 -11.99 11.18 10.86
CA TRP A 26 -12.17 12.51 10.30
C TRP A 26 -12.60 12.49 8.82
N GLY A 27 -12.56 11.32 8.17
CA GLY A 27 -12.90 11.12 6.76
C GLY A 27 -11.73 11.38 5.81
N ASN A 28 -10.49 11.32 6.29
CA ASN A 28 -9.30 11.33 5.43
C ASN A 28 -9.06 9.92 4.88
N VAL A 29 -8.68 9.86 3.60
CA VAL A 29 -8.43 8.60 2.89
C VAL A 29 -6.93 8.37 2.78
N PHE A 30 -6.49 7.16 3.11
CA PHE A 30 -5.12 6.69 3.08
C PHE A 30 -5.02 5.37 2.31
N PRO A 31 -3.85 5.01 1.74
CA PRO A 31 -3.66 3.74 1.05
C PRO A 31 -3.86 2.53 1.96
N CYS A 32 -3.38 2.62 3.21
CA CYS A 32 -3.51 1.63 4.27
C CYS A 32 -3.30 2.29 5.64
N THR A 33 -3.36 1.51 6.73
CA THR A 33 -3.16 2.02 8.10
C THR A 33 -1.70 2.31 8.45
N ILE A 34 -0.74 1.79 7.67
CA ILE A 34 0.69 1.89 7.98
C ILE A 34 1.37 3.05 7.25
N TYR A 35 0.92 3.35 6.02
CA TYR A 35 1.56 4.37 5.21
C TYR A 35 0.82 5.71 5.34
N ASP A 36 1.38 6.60 6.16
CA ASP A 36 0.85 7.94 6.45
C ASP A 36 1.01 8.91 5.26
N ARG A 37 0.36 8.58 4.14
CA ARG A 37 0.24 9.42 2.95
C ARG A 37 -1.23 9.60 2.66
N LYS A 38 -1.77 10.75 3.07
CA LYS A 38 -3.16 11.13 2.77
C LYS A 38 -3.35 11.26 1.26
N VAL A 39 -4.34 10.55 0.73
CA VAL A 39 -4.77 10.58 -0.67
C VAL A 39 -5.81 11.68 -0.90
N GLY A 40 -6.68 11.91 0.09
CA GLY A 40 -7.74 12.90 0.00
C GLY A 40 -8.59 12.97 1.26
N SER A 41 -9.70 13.72 1.19
CA SER A 41 -10.70 13.79 2.25
C SER A 41 -12.09 13.66 1.65
N LEU A 42 -12.91 12.77 2.19
CA LEU A 42 -14.30 12.56 1.75
C LEU A 42 -15.13 13.84 1.88
N ARG A 43 -14.85 14.67 2.90
CA ARG A 43 -15.52 15.96 3.12
C ARG A 43 -15.29 16.96 1.99
N ALA A 44 -14.21 16.82 1.23
CA ALA A 44 -13.87 17.72 0.11
C ALA A 44 -14.52 17.29 -1.22
N VAL A 45 -15.11 16.10 -1.28
CA VAL A 45 -15.66 15.50 -2.50
C VAL A 45 -17.09 15.01 -2.33
N ASP A 46 -17.84 15.62 -1.40
CA ASP A 46 -19.23 15.24 -1.08
C ASP A 46 -19.40 13.74 -0.78
N TYR A 47 -18.40 13.16 -0.12
CA TYR A 47 -18.31 11.74 0.23
C TYR A 47 -18.29 10.76 -0.96
N ASP A 48 -18.04 11.25 -2.18
CA ASP A 48 -17.78 10.40 -3.34
C ASP A 48 -16.31 9.94 -3.36
N LEU A 49 -16.07 8.74 -2.84
CA LEU A 49 -14.73 8.13 -2.83
C LEU A 49 -14.12 8.00 -4.23
N ALA A 50 -14.93 7.80 -5.28
CA ALA A 50 -14.43 7.63 -6.63
C ALA A 50 -13.72 8.90 -7.14
N ARG A 51 -14.10 10.08 -6.65
CA ARG A 51 -13.45 11.35 -6.97
C ARG A 51 -12.05 11.48 -6.38
N ILE A 52 -11.74 10.75 -5.30
CA ILE A 52 -10.38 10.65 -4.75
C ILE A 52 -9.62 9.52 -5.44
N TRP A 53 -10.27 8.39 -5.65
CA TRP A 53 -9.66 7.16 -6.16
C TRP A 53 -9.12 7.28 -7.58
N ASN A 54 -9.83 8.02 -8.44
CA ASN A 54 -9.51 8.14 -9.86
C ASN A 54 -8.63 9.37 -10.18
N THR A 55 -7.98 9.94 -9.18
CA THR A 55 -7.07 11.08 -9.39
C THR A 55 -5.70 10.64 -9.90
N PRO A 56 -4.98 11.51 -10.64
CA PRO A 56 -3.59 11.26 -11.01
C PRO A 56 -2.70 11.00 -9.79
N ASP A 57 -2.93 11.70 -8.69
CA ASP A 57 -2.19 11.55 -7.43
C ASP A 57 -2.39 10.15 -6.81
N ALA A 58 -3.63 9.65 -6.79
CA ALA A 58 -3.91 8.29 -6.33
C ALA A 58 -3.22 7.24 -7.22
N ALA A 59 -3.23 7.43 -8.55
CA ALA A 59 -2.52 6.55 -9.48
C ALA A 59 -1.00 6.61 -9.29
N GLN A 60 -0.42 7.79 -9.04
CA GLN A 60 1.00 7.95 -8.76
C GLN A 60 1.39 7.27 -7.44
N LEU A 61 0.61 7.47 -6.39
CA LEU A 61 0.82 6.83 -5.09
C LEU A 61 0.69 5.30 -5.18
N GLN A 62 -0.21 4.78 -6.02
CA GLN A 62 -0.26 3.36 -6.34
C GLN A 62 1.07 2.86 -6.90
N GLN A 63 1.67 3.60 -7.85
CA GLN A 63 2.97 3.25 -8.41
C GLN A 63 4.07 3.32 -7.34
N GLU A 64 4.06 4.32 -6.47
CA GLU A 64 4.98 4.38 -5.32
C GLU A 64 4.93 3.12 -4.46
N ILE A 65 3.73 2.64 -4.11
CA ILE A 65 3.52 1.39 -3.35
C ILE A 65 4.04 0.18 -4.15
N TRP A 66 3.72 0.12 -5.45
CA TRP A 66 4.21 -0.91 -6.36
C TRP A 66 5.68 -0.79 -6.73
N GLU A 67 6.36 0.26 -6.33
CA GLU A 67 7.81 0.42 -6.39
C GLU A 67 8.46 0.20 -5.01
N SER A 68 7.69 -0.31 -4.03
CA SER A 68 8.14 -0.56 -2.66
C SER A 68 8.62 0.71 -1.97
N ARG A 69 8.07 1.87 -2.36
CA ARG A 69 8.38 3.17 -1.73
C ARG A 69 7.69 3.41 -0.40
N CYS A 70 6.67 2.61 -0.07
CA CYS A 70 6.03 2.57 1.24
C CYS A 70 6.89 1.82 2.30
N PRO A 71 6.46 1.75 3.57
CA PRO A 71 7.17 1.01 4.63
C PRO A 71 7.32 -0.50 4.41
N ASN A 72 6.74 -1.08 3.36
CA ASN A 72 6.78 -2.52 3.06
C ASN A 72 6.24 -3.41 4.21
N CYS A 73 5.14 -3.01 4.85
CA CYS A 73 4.52 -3.83 5.89
C CYS A 73 4.00 -5.19 5.37
N TRP A 74 3.94 -6.18 6.26
CA TRP A 74 3.36 -7.49 6.00
C TRP A 74 2.28 -7.87 7.02
N THR A 75 1.33 -6.95 7.21
CA THR A 75 0.16 -7.13 8.08
C THR A 75 -0.99 -7.84 7.35
N PRO A 76 -1.89 -8.55 8.04
CA PRO A 76 -2.96 -9.33 7.40
C PRO A 76 -3.84 -8.51 6.43
N CYS A 77 -4.14 -7.27 6.80
CA CYS A 77 -4.94 -6.35 5.99
C CYS A 77 -4.36 -6.18 4.58
N GLU A 78 -3.04 -6.13 4.44
CA GLU A 78 -2.30 -5.94 3.18
C GLU A 78 -1.87 -7.28 2.56
N ALA A 79 -1.50 -8.26 3.39
CA ALA A 79 -1.02 -9.55 2.93
C ALA A 79 -2.13 -10.33 2.19
N TYR A 80 -3.33 -10.42 2.75
CA TYR A 80 -4.40 -11.23 2.14
C TYR A 80 -4.88 -10.65 0.81
N GLN A 81 -5.14 -9.35 0.76
CA GLN A 81 -5.49 -8.68 -0.50
C GLN A 81 -4.37 -8.78 -1.54
N SER A 82 -3.10 -8.77 -1.10
CA SER A 82 -1.97 -8.86 -2.02
C SER A 82 -1.80 -10.28 -2.53
N ILE A 83 -1.94 -11.29 -1.67
CA ILE A 83 -1.93 -12.71 -2.08
C ILE A 83 -3.01 -12.93 -3.14
N LEU A 84 -4.25 -12.53 -2.85
CA LEU A 84 -5.35 -12.70 -3.79
C LEU A 84 -5.16 -11.88 -5.07
N GLY A 85 -4.74 -10.62 -4.96
CA GLY A 85 -4.51 -9.74 -6.10
C GLY A 85 -3.41 -10.24 -7.04
N ASN A 86 -2.34 -10.83 -6.49
CA ASN A 86 -1.24 -11.42 -7.26
C ASN A 86 -1.58 -12.82 -7.79
N LEU A 87 -2.60 -13.54 -7.27
CA LEU A 87 -3.05 -14.81 -7.85
C LEU A 87 -3.70 -14.60 -9.23
N VAL A 88 -4.50 -13.55 -9.39
CA VAL A 88 -5.22 -13.24 -10.65
C VAL A 88 -4.31 -12.56 -11.67
N ARG A 89 -3.31 -11.82 -11.20
CA ARG A 89 -2.25 -11.25 -12.04
C ARG A 89 -0.90 -11.47 -11.36
N PRO A 90 -0.19 -12.56 -11.68
CA PRO A 90 1.16 -12.78 -11.18
C PRO A 90 2.12 -11.82 -11.89
N GLU A 91 2.05 -10.54 -11.53
CA GLU A 91 3.02 -9.57 -12.01
C GLU A 91 4.39 -9.96 -11.43
N LEU A 92 5.33 -10.21 -12.35
CA LEU A 92 6.66 -10.80 -12.14
C LEU A 92 7.31 -10.44 -10.78
N PRO A 93 8.01 -11.40 -10.13
CA PRO A 93 8.74 -11.16 -8.90
C PRO A 93 9.64 -9.93 -9.05
N ARG A 94 9.58 -9.00 -8.09
CA ARG A 94 10.48 -7.85 -8.07
C ARG A 94 11.94 -8.35 -8.13
N LEU A 95 12.61 -8.05 -9.22
CA LEU A 95 14.07 -8.07 -9.31
C LEU A 95 14.61 -6.91 -8.45
N ARG A 96 15.02 -7.30 -7.24
CA ARG A 96 16.02 -6.72 -6.34
C ARG A 96 16.29 -5.21 -6.47
N ARG A 97 15.78 -4.43 -5.51
CA ARG A 97 16.38 -3.14 -5.15
C ARG A 97 16.55 -3.09 -3.63
N ARG A 98 17.73 -3.49 -3.15
CA ARG A 98 18.11 -3.44 -1.73
C ARG A 98 17.82 -2.04 -1.18
N ARG A 99 16.79 -1.90 -0.35
CA ARG A 99 16.63 -0.72 0.51
C ARG A 99 17.42 -0.95 1.79
N ALA A 100 18.21 0.06 2.18
CA ALA A 100 18.72 0.16 3.54
C ALA A 100 17.51 0.23 4.47
N GLY A 101 17.49 -0.61 5.51
CA GLY A 101 16.33 -0.88 6.34
C GLY A 101 15.70 0.39 6.89
N VAL A 102 14.37 0.50 6.72
CA VAL A 102 13.56 1.38 7.57
C VAL A 102 13.43 0.64 8.91
N PRO A 103 13.75 1.27 10.06
CA PRO A 103 13.59 0.61 11.34
C PRO A 103 12.11 0.24 11.49
N VAL A 104 11.84 -1.07 11.56
CA VAL A 104 10.55 -1.55 12.03
C VAL A 104 10.42 -1.01 13.45
N ALA A 105 9.41 -0.19 13.72
CA ALA A 105 9.19 0.33 15.05
C ALA A 105 9.04 -0.87 16.00
N SER A 106 10.02 -1.04 16.89
CA SER A 106 9.99 -2.01 17.98
C SER A 106 8.76 -1.70 18.84
N LEU A 107 7.89 -2.69 18.98
CA LEU A 107 6.86 -2.73 20.02
C LEU A 107 7.51 -2.72 21.40
#